data_AF-A0A9D9V0L2-F1
#
_entry.id   AF-A0A9D9V0L2-F1
#
_cell.length_a   1.000
_cell.length_b   1.000
_cell.length_c   1.000
_cell.angle_alpha   90.00
_cell.angle_beta   90.00
_cell.angle_gamma   90.00
#
_symmetry.space_group_name_H-M   'P 1'
#
loop_
_entity.id
_entity.type
_entity.pdbx_description
1 polymer ?
#
loop_
_entity_poly.entity_id
_entity_poly.type
_entity_poly.pdbx_seq_one_letter_code
_entity_poly.pdbx_strand_id
1 'polypeptide(L)'
;MKKILYAAALLATFAAAGCTEQERVKAFGGTMTLEIPACVKLVNMTWKETNLWYLTRPLKAGEVTETHSFNESSSFGTFEGTIHVVERRDKTCP
;
A
#
# COMPACT_ATOMS: atom_id res chain seq x y z
N MET A 1 38.88 -14.46 3.28
CA MET A 1 37.49 -14.94 3.42
C MET A 1 36.62 -14.04 4.31
N LYS A 2 36.99 -13.76 5.57
CA LYS A 2 36.21 -12.86 6.45
C LYS A 2 35.94 -11.47 5.86
N LYS A 3 36.93 -10.85 5.21
CA LYS A 3 36.79 -9.53 4.57
C LYS A 3 35.78 -9.50 3.39
N ILE A 4 35.65 -10.62 2.66
CA ILE A 4 34.69 -10.76 1.56
C ILE A 4 33.28 -10.96 2.13
N LEU A 5 33.16 -11.73 3.22
CA LEU A 5 31.89 -11.87 3.95
C LEU A 5 31.39 -10.54 4.53
N TYR A 6 32.27 -9.71 5.09
CA TYR A 6 31.88 -8.38 5.59
C TYR A 6 31.47 -7.44 4.45
N ALA A 7 32.16 -7.47 3.31
CA ALA A 7 31.80 -6.67 2.14
C ALA A 7 30.44 -7.11 1.55
N ALA A 8 30.18 -8.42 1.47
CA ALA A 8 28.90 -8.96 1.01
C ALA A 8 27.75 -8.63 1.97
N ALA A 9 27.98 -8.70 3.29
CA ALA A 9 26.99 -8.32 4.29
C ALA A 9 26.65 -6.82 4.22
N LEU A 10 27.65 -5.94 4.02
CA LEU A 10 27.42 -4.51 3.86
C LEU A 10 26.61 -4.19 2.59
N LEU A 11 26.92 -4.87 1.48
CA LEU A 11 26.22 -4.68 0.21
C LEU A 11 24.75 -5.14 0.29
N ALA A 12 24.47 -6.25 0.98
CA ALA A 12 23.11 -6.74 1.21
C ALA A 12 22.27 -5.77 2.06
N THR A 13 22.86 -5.08 3.05
CA THR A 13 22.13 -4.07 3.84
C THR A 13 21.75 -2.83 3.03
N PHE A 14 22.55 -2.44 2.03
CA PHE A 14 22.19 -1.34 1.13
C PHE A 14 21.09 -1.71 0.13
N ALA A 15 21.04 -2.97 -0.32
CA ALA A 15 20.01 -3.44 -1.26
C ALA A 15 18.60 -3.52 -0.61
N ALA A 16 18.53 -3.80 0.68
CA ALA A 16 17.25 -3.90 1.41
C ALA A 16 16.61 -2.54 1.77
N ALA A 17 17.34 -1.43 1.65
CA ALA A 17 16.84 -0.10 1.98
C ALA A 17 15.94 0.53 0.90
N GLY A 18 15.84 -0.12 -0.28
CA GLY A 18 15.10 0.41 -1.43
C GLY A 18 13.65 -0.09 -1.59
N CYS A 19 13.26 -1.18 -0.92
CA CYS A 19 11.91 -1.73 -1.08
C CYS A 19 10.90 -0.85 -0.33
N THR A 20 9.99 -0.23 -1.09
CA THR A 20 8.88 0.51 -0.49
C THR A 20 7.89 -0.44 0.18
N GLU A 21 7.09 0.05 1.14
CA GLU A 21 6.06 -0.76 1.79
C GLU A 21 5.04 -1.34 0.79
N GLN A 22 4.70 -0.58 -0.26
CA GLN A 22 3.82 -1.02 -1.33
C GLN A 22 4.42 -2.20 -2.11
N GLU A 23 5.71 -2.11 -2.45
CA GLU A 23 6.42 -3.17 -3.15
C GLU A 23 6.52 -4.43 -2.28
N ARG A 24 6.75 -4.28 -0.97
CA ARG A 24 6.76 -5.39 -0.03
C ARG A 24 5.40 -6.10 0.02
N VAL A 25 4.32 -5.35 0.19
CA VAL A 25 2.96 -5.92 0.27
C VAL A 25 2.56 -6.60 -1.03
N LYS A 26 2.91 -6.02 -2.17
CA LYS A 26 2.61 -6.61 -3.47
C LYS A 26 3.46 -7.85 -3.77
N ALA A 27 4.74 -7.85 -3.45
CA ALA A 27 5.67 -8.91 -3.86
C ALA A 27 5.71 -10.10 -2.87
N PHE A 28 5.47 -9.84 -1.59
CA PHE A 28 5.60 -10.82 -0.51
C PHE A 28 4.34 -10.97 0.34
N GLY A 29 3.25 -10.29 -0.03
CA GLY A 29 2.02 -10.27 0.75
C GLY A 29 2.13 -9.46 2.05
N GLY A 30 1.16 -9.66 2.93
CA GLY A 30 1.06 -8.96 4.22
C GLY A 30 0.15 -7.73 4.16
N THR A 31 0.10 -6.96 5.25
CA THR A 31 -0.90 -5.90 5.42
C THR A 31 -0.25 -4.51 5.44
N MET A 32 -0.84 -3.54 4.73
CA MET A 32 -0.55 -2.12 4.92
C MET A 32 -1.83 -1.28 5.05
N THR A 33 -1.68 -0.08 5.60
CA THR A 33 -2.75 0.92 5.67
C THR A 33 -2.42 2.07 4.73
N LEU A 34 -3.38 2.43 3.88
CA LEU A 34 -3.30 3.57 2.98
C LEU A 34 -4.28 4.65 3.45
N GLU A 35 -3.76 5.78 3.92
CA GLU A 35 -4.58 6.97 4.15
C GLU A 35 -4.69 7.79 2.87
N ILE A 36 -5.90 7.89 2.31
CA ILE A 36 -6.14 8.77 1.16
C ILE A 36 -6.36 10.22 1.64
N PRO A 37 -6.32 11.22 0.73
CA PRO A 37 -6.63 12.59 1.09
C PRO A 37 -8.00 12.74 1.79
N ALA A 38 -8.16 13.79 2.59
CA ALA A 38 -9.44 14.08 3.22
C ALA A 38 -10.49 14.52 2.19
N CYS A 39 -11.77 14.37 2.55
CA CYS A 39 -12.92 14.81 1.75
C CYS A 39 -13.02 14.16 0.36
N VAL A 40 -12.44 12.97 0.19
CA VAL A 40 -12.63 12.15 -0.99
C VAL A 40 -13.10 10.75 -0.62
N LYS A 41 -13.84 10.13 -1.53
CA LYS A 41 -14.32 8.75 -1.46
C LYS A 41 -13.51 7.90 -2.44
N LEU A 42 -13.11 6.70 -2.03
CA LEU A 42 -12.47 5.75 -2.92
C LEU A 42 -13.50 5.25 -3.95
N VAL A 43 -13.10 5.22 -5.22
CA VAL A 43 -13.94 4.69 -6.33
C VAL A 43 -13.40 3.37 -6.83
N ASN A 44 -12.09 3.31 -7.08
CA ASN A 44 -11.42 2.10 -7.54
C ASN A 44 -9.95 2.14 -7.13
N MET A 45 -9.32 0.97 -7.02
CA MET A 45 -7.90 0.82 -6.78
C MET A 45 -7.38 -0.35 -7.60
N THR A 46 -6.17 -0.22 -8.14
CA THR A 46 -5.50 -1.26 -8.90
C THR A 46 -3.98 -1.08 -8.83
N TRP A 47 -3.27 -2.08 -9.32
CA TRP A 47 -1.82 -2.04 -9.43
C TRP A 47 -1.38 -1.87 -10.88
N LYS A 48 -0.42 -0.99 -11.11
CA LYS A 48 0.37 -0.93 -12.34
C LYS A 48 1.82 -1.27 -12.00
N GLU A 49 2.24 -2.49 -12.32
CA GLU A 49 3.54 -3.02 -11.88
C GLU A 49 3.67 -2.84 -10.36
N THR A 50 4.72 -2.23 -9.84
CA THR A 50 4.91 -1.97 -8.40
C THR A 50 4.21 -0.71 -7.88
N ASN A 51 3.50 0.03 -8.75
CA ASN A 51 2.85 1.29 -8.39
C ASN A 51 1.36 1.08 -8.11
N LEU A 52 0.87 1.62 -6.99
CA LEU A 52 -0.55 1.62 -6.64
C LEU A 52 -1.26 2.81 -7.29
N TRP A 53 -2.34 2.53 -8.02
CA TRP A 53 -3.19 3.53 -8.66
C TRP A 53 -4.59 3.48 -8.05
N TYR A 54 -5.12 4.63 -7.66
CA TYR A 54 -6.45 4.72 -7.09
C TYR A 54 -7.20 5.91 -7.67
N LEU A 55 -8.47 5.69 -7.98
CA LEU A 55 -9.41 6.71 -8.41
C LEU A 55 -10.23 7.15 -7.20
N THR A 56 -10.29 8.45 -6.98
CA THR A 56 -11.15 9.05 -5.95
C THR A 56 -12.14 10.02 -6.59
N ARG A 57 -13.17 10.36 -5.81
CA ARG A 57 -14.10 11.46 -6.11
C ARG A 57 -14.29 12.31 -4.87
N PRO A 58 -14.74 13.57 -4.98
CA PRO A 58 -15.14 14.35 -3.82
C PRO A 58 -16.21 13.63 -2.98
N LEU A 59 -16.09 13.74 -1.66
CA LEU A 59 -17.13 13.34 -0.71
C LEU A 59 -18.34 14.27 -0.91
N LYS A 60 -19.55 13.71 -0.91
CA LYS A 60 -20.79 14.50 -1.01
C LYS A 60 -21.33 14.82 0.39
N ALA A 61 -22.12 15.89 0.47
CA ALA A 61 -22.83 16.26 1.70
C ALA A 61 -23.65 15.08 2.23
N GLY A 62 -23.47 14.77 3.52
CA GLY A 62 -24.16 13.67 4.19
C GLY A 62 -23.57 12.26 3.98
N GLU A 63 -22.57 12.07 3.10
CA GLU A 63 -21.90 10.77 2.98
C GLU A 63 -21.01 10.49 4.18
N VAL A 64 -20.89 9.23 4.61
CA VAL A 64 -19.94 8.82 5.66
C VAL A 64 -18.65 8.29 5.05
N THR A 65 -17.54 8.47 5.78
CA THR A 65 -16.23 7.92 5.45
C THR A 65 -16.18 6.44 5.80
N GLU A 66 -15.50 5.67 4.96
CA GLU A 66 -15.39 4.21 5.10
C GLU A 66 -13.93 3.76 5.18
N THR A 67 -13.73 2.55 5.71
CA THR A 67 -12.47 1.82 5.59
C THR A 67 -12.70 0.63 4.66
N HIS A 68 -11.95 0.57 3.57
CA HIS A 68 -12.06 -0.49 2.57
C HIS A 68 -10.91 -1.48 2.72
N SER A 69 -11.19 -2.77 2.53
CA SER A 69 -10.16 -3.81 2.45
C SER A 69 -9.99 -4.23 1.00
N PHE A 70 -8.82 -3.92 0.43
CA PHE A 70 -8.43 -4.35 -0.90
C PHE A 70 -7.50 -5.55 -0.78
N ASN A 71 -7.99 -6.70 -1.20
CA ASN A 71 -7.28 -7.97 -1.05
C ASN A 71 -6.80 -8.44 -2.41
N GLU A 72 -5.55 -8.87 -2.46
CA GLU A 72 -5.07 -9.70 -3.54
C GLU A 72 -5.74 -11.08 -3.46
N SER A 73 -6.18 -11.60 -4.60
CA SER A 73 -6.64 -12.98 -4.71
C SER A 73 -5.80 -13.67 -5.79
N SER A 74 -4.97 -14.64 -5.40
CA SER A 74 -4.08 -15.34 -6.31
C SER A 74 -4.11 -16.86 -6.09
N SER A 75 -3.85 -17.63 -7.14
CA SER A 75 -3.84 -19.10 -7.06
C SER A 75 -2.73 -19.67 -6.17
N PHE A 76 -1.78 -18.86 -5.72
CA PHE A 76 -0.67 -19.27 -4.85
C PHE A 76 -0.97 -19.11 -3.35
N GLY A 77 -2.06 -18.41 -2.98
CA GLY A 77 -2.76 -18.42 -1.67
C GLY A 77 -1.97 -18.08 -0.39
N THR A 78 -0.64 -18.08 -0.41
CA THR A 78 0.21 -17.98 0.79
C THR A 78 0.86 -16.59 0.93
N PHE A 79 0.90 -15.80 -0.14
CA PHE A 79 1.53 -14.48 -0.19
C PHE A 79 0.55 -13.40 -0.66
N GLU A 80 -0.67 -13.38 -0.10
CA GLU A 80 -1.66 -12.37 -0.47
C GLU A 80 -1.39 -11.05 0.27
N GLY A 81 -1.40 -9.95 -0.48
CA GLY A 81 -1.38 -8.60 0.07
C GLY A 81 -2.77 -8.10 0.46
N THR A 82 -2.88 -7.44 1.61
CA THR A 82 -4.07 -6.70 2.05
C THR A 82 -3.74 -5.22 2.23
N ILE A 83 -4.58 -4.35 1.67
CA ILE A 83 -4.50 -2.90 1.87
C ILE A 83 -5.78 -2.45 2.57
N HIS A 84 -5.65 -1.85 3.75
CA HIS A 84 -6.74 -1.13 4.41
C HIS A 84 -6.71 0.33 3.97
N VAL A 85 -7.66 0.74 3.14
CA VAL A 85 -7.78 2.12 2.66
C VAL A 85 -8.71 2.89 3.59
N VAL A 86 -8.21 3.94 4.23
CA VAL A 86 -8.94 4.73 5.23
C VAL A 86 -9.35 6.08 4.62
N GLU A 87 -10.65 6.29 4.47
CA GLU A 87 -11.22 7.59 4.11
C GLU A 87 -11.28 8.51 5.33
N ARG A 88 -11.07 9.83 5.12
CA ARG A 88 -11.09 10.82 6.20
C ARG A 88 -11.99 12.00 5.89
N ARG A 89 -12.63 12.51 6.94
CA ARG A 89 -13.42 13.74 6.93
C ARG A 89 -12.72 14.78 7.79
N ASP A 90 -12.60 15.98 7.25
CA ASP A 90 -12.15 17.16 7.99
C ASP A 90 -13.22 18.28 7.95
N LYS A 91 -12.88 19.45 8.48
CA LYS A 91 -13.78 20.61 8.60
C LYS A 91 -14.09 21.29 7.26
N THR A 92 -13.37 20.95 6.19
CA THR A 92 -13.50 21.54 4.85
C THR A 92 -14.39 20.70 3.93
N CYS A 93 -14.81 19.51 4.38
CA CYS A 93 -15.70 18.66 3.60
C CYS A 93 -17.10 19.28 3.46
N PRO A 94 -17.76 19.08 2.31
CA PRO A 94 -19.13 19.53 2.10
C PRO A 94 -20.16 18.75 2.93
#